data_AF-A0A9D5K0L6-F1
#
_entry.id   AF-A0A9D5K0L6-F1
#
_cell.length_a   1.000
_cell.length_b   1.000
_cell.length_c   1.000
_cell.angle_alpha   90.00
_cell.angle_beta   90.00
_cell.angle_gamma   90.00
#
_symmetry.space_group_name_H-M   'P 1'
#
loop_
_entity.id
_entity.type
_entity.pdbx_description
1 polymer ?
#
loop_
_entity_poly.entity_id
_entity_poly.type
_entity_poly.pdbx_seq_one_letter_code
_entity_poly.pdbx_strand_id
1 'polypeptide(L)'
;MIMQGIPQALMPSLQQALMDCDEFGNQNDLYNIFASDLLKPWQPGLPETTTRKARVNSTLSYLENKYRRGGENALILLLRALGEEYASKDERHDRLLNLAELLEWYKQLPSKPEVPELEANPEKAQMIWISEVESIYTCARSVARIQVPRYVNGYKEGDGNSGTAWLIAPGLVLTCWHVIENRGKPDTSLNQTDLDRQVKNALLTFDYTADGKGLQYKILSLEYPTIESRTLDYALLRVENRVDLPLQERGYLGTDAESPLTTQTSLYIIQHPLGQGQQSAEGTFVDHSLTEHCIVYTTPTEPGTSGAPVLNRANWQVVALHNGENAGEQLREGTLMKSILEDIRQHRSELYDEIMAVQNKTQNKTTYIPPELSANLNDKLIPRPTLRELRQRLEQQFDDPGIDAFCLDYFPDIYDKFSRGMRKDEKITVILDDCRRSPENYQKLLARIEK
;
A
#
# COMPACT_ATOMS: atom_id res chain seq x y z
N MET A 1 -2.90 -16.80 33.23
CA MET A 1 -3.66 -16.16 32.13
C MET A 1 -3.00 -14.82 31.86
N ILE A 2 -2.43 -14.65 30.67
CA ILE A 2 -1.90 -13.37 30.23
C ILE A 2 -3.11 -12.49 29.93
N MET A 3 -3.25 -11.39 30.67
CA MET A 3 -4.43 -10.52 30.63
C MET A 3 -4.29 -9.52 29.48
N GLN A 4 -5.32 -9.41 28.64
CA GLN A 4 -5.30 -8.48 27.50
C GLN A 4 -5.45 -7.02 27.97
N GLY A 5 -4.60 -6.14 27.45
CA GLY A 5 -4.73 -4.69 27.57
C GLY A 5 -5.93 -4.13 26.79
N ILE A 6 -6.16 -2.82 26.88
CA ILE A 6 -7.16 -2.09 26.10
C ILE A 6 -6.71 -2.10 24.63
N PRO A 7 -7.55 -2.58 23.70
CA PRO A 7 -7.25 -2.50 22.27
C PRO A 7 -7.00 -1.05 21.85
N GLN A 8 -5.91 -0.77 21.13
CA GLN A 8 -5.58 0.60 20.69
C GLN A 8 -6.71 1.25 19.88
N ALA A 9 -7.48 0.46 19.12
CA ALA A 9 -8.63 0.94 18.36
C ALA A 9 -9.77 1.50 19.24
N LEU A 10 -9.92 1.03 20.48
CA LEU A 10 -10.96 1.50 21.41
C LEU A 10 -10.50 2.70 22.25
N MET A 11 -9.19 2.95 22.32
CA MET A 11 -8.62 3.97 23.20
C MET A 11 -9.17 5.39 22.94
N PRO A 12 -9.28 5.87 21.69
CA PRO A 12 -9.83 7.21 21.43
C PRO A 12 -11.30 7.33 21.88
N SER A 13 -12.11 6.30 21.67
CA SER A 13 -13.53 6.29 22.05
C SER A 13 -13.70 6.25 23.57
N LEU A 14 -12.89 5.46 24.27
CA LEU A 14 -12.86 5.42 25.73
C LEU A 14 -12.43 6.76 26.33
N GLN A 15 -11.37 7.37 25.78
CA GLN A 15 -10.91 8.69 26.21
C GLN A 15 -12.00 9.74 26.02
N GLN A 16 -12.62 9.79 24.83
CA GLN A 16 -13.65 10.78 24.55
C GLN A 16 -14.88 10.59 25.46
N ALA A 17 -15.37 9.35 25.63
CA ALA A 17 -16.52 9.07 26.47
C ALA A 17 -16.29 9.51 27.93
N LEU A 18 -15.12 9.25 28.50
CA LEU A 18 -14.79 9.69 29.85
C LEU A 18 -14.52 11.20 29.95
N MET A 19 -14.03 11.84 28.87
CA MET A 19 -13.89 13.30 28.81
C MET A 19 -15.25 14.04 28.84
N ASP A 20 -16.29 13.38 28.33
CA ASP A 20 -17.67 13.87 28.26
C ASP A 20 -18.46 13.60 29.57
N CYS A 21 -17.90 12.81 30.49
CA CYS A 21 -18.48 12.52 31.80
C CYS A 21 -18.21 13.66 32.81
N ASP A 22 -19.26 14.08 33.52
CA ASP A 22 -19.18 15.14 34.51
C ASP A 22 -18.31 14.74 35.71
N GLU A 23 -18.25 13.44 36.03
CA GLU A 23 -17.48 12.84 37.12
C GLU A 23 -15.97 13.05 36.95
N PHE A 24 -15.50 13.24 35.71
CA PHE A 24 -14.09 13.57 35.45
C PHE A 24 -13.82 15.09 35.55
N GLY A 25 -14.82 15.90 35.88
CA GLY A 25 -14.75 17.36 36.06
C GLY A 25 -13.78 17.80 37.15
N ASN A 26 -13.75 17.11 38.28
CA ASN A 26 -12.76 17.33 39.34
C ASN A 26 -12.40 16.02 40.04
N GLN A 27 -11.42 16.07 40.94
CA GLN A 27 -10.94 14.89 41.63
C GLN A 27 -11.99 14.31 42.59
N ASN A 28 -12.75 15.15 43.29
CA ASN A 28 -13.74 14.73 44.28
C ASN A 28 -14.89 13.94 43.63
N ASP A 29 -15.37 14.38 42.46
CA ASP A 29 -16.46 13.70 41.75
C ASP A 29 -16.00 12.33 41.21
N LEU A 30 -14.76 12.24 40.72
CA LEU A 30 -14.16 10.95 40.35
C LEU A 30 -13.99 10.04 41.56
N TYR A 31 -13.63 10.58 42.73
CA TYR A 31 -13.59 9.77 43.96
C TYR A 31 -14.98 9.27 44.36
N ASN A 32 -16.03 10.09 44.19
CA ASN A 32 -17.40 9.73 44.57
C ASN A 32 -17.95 8.56 43.76
N ILE A 33 -17.73 8.50 42.44
CA ILE A 33 -18.20 7.35 41.64
C ILE A 33 -17.51 6.04 42.07
N PHE A 34 -16.27 6.12 42.54
CA PHE A 34 -15.55 4.98 43.10
C PHE A 34 -15.95 4.62 44.53
N ALA A 35 -16.79 5.42 45.20
CA ALA A 35 -17.31 5.09 46.54
C ALA A 35 -18.38 3.99 46.49
N SER A 36 -18.92 3.68 45.31
CA SER A 36 -19.86 2.58 45.08
C SER A 36 -19.25 1.23 45.45
N ASP A 37 -20.07 0.30 45.97
CA ASP A 37 -19.62 -1.06 46.31
C ASP A 37 -19.00 -1.79 45.11
N LEU A 38 -19.34 -1.37 43.88
CA LEU A 38 -18.77 -1.89 42.64
C LEU A 38 -17.29 -1.51 42.44
N LEU A 39 -16.91 -0.28 42.76
CA LEU A 39 -15.60 0.30 42.41
C LEU A 39 -14.68 0.59 43.61
N LYS A 40 -15.22 0.55 44.83
CA LYS A 40 -14.53 0.84 46.09
C LYS A 40 -13.14 0.20 46.26
N PRO A 41 -12.89 -1.05 45.82
CA PRO A 41 -11.56 -1.65 45.93
C PRO A 41 -10.44 -0.88 45.22
N TRP A 42 -10.75 -0.06 44.21
CA TRP A 42 -9.77 0.70 43.41
C TRP A 42 -9.74 2.18 43.73
N GLN A 43 -10.66 2.67 44.57
CA GLN A 43 -10.70 4.07 45.00
C GLN A 43 -9.37 4.56 45.61
N PRO A 44 -8.68 3.81 46.50
CA PRO A 44 -7.46 4.32 47.14
C PRO A 44 -6.24 4.43 46.21
N GLY A 45 -6.28 3.76 45.06
CA GLY A 45 -5.16 3.78 44.10
C GLY A 45 -5.42 4.68 42.90
N LEU A 46 -6.49 5.48 42.93
CA LEU A 46 -6.75 6.45 41.88
C LEU A 46 -5.64 7.51 41.83
N PRO A 47 -5.09 7.80 40.64
CA PRO A 47 -4.05 8.80 40.49
C PRO A 47 -4.62 10.22 40.71
N GLU A 48 -3.94 11.01 41.55
CA GLU A 48 -4.25 12.43 41.71
C GLU A 48 -3.70 13.23 40.54
N THR A 49 -4.56 13.95 39.82
CA THR A 49 -4.11 14.77 38.69
C THR A 49 -4.87 16.08 38.58
N THR A 50 -4.21 17.09 38.01
CA THR A 50 -4.71 18.46 37.99
C THR A 50 -5.64 18.77 36.82
N THR A 51 -5.54 18.03 35.70
CA THR A 51 -6.35 18.26 34.49
C THR A 51 -7.32 17.12 34.21
N ARG A 52 -8.48 17.43 33.61
CA ARG A 52 -9.48 16.42 33.22
C ARG A 52 -8.88 15.34 32.31
N LYS A 53 -8.11 15.74 31.30
CA LYS A 53 -7.43 14.82 30.37
C LYS A 53 -6.43 13.90 31.09
N ALA A 54 -5.67 14.42 32.06
CA ALA A 54 -4.78 13.59 32.87
C ALA A 54 -5.58 12.61 33.75
N ARG A 55 -6.69 13.03 34.37
CA ARG A 55 -7.55 12.12 35.16
C ARG A 55 -8.06 10.98 34.30
N VAL A 56 -8.58 11.27 33.10
CA VAL A 56 -9.09 10.25 32.16
C VAL A 56 -7.99 9.25 31.80
N ASN A 57 -6.85 9.73 31.29
CA ASN A 57 -5.77 8.87 30.83
C ASN A 57 -5.19 8.00 31.95
N SER A 58 -4.94 8.61 33.12
CA SER A 58 -4.36 7.90 34.25
C SER A 58 -5.36 6.90 34.86
N THR A 59 -6.67 7.19 34.84
CA THR A 59 -7.71 6.25 35.28
C THR A 59 -7.82 5.05 34.34
N LEU A 60 -7.81 5.28 33.02
CA LEU A 60 -7.80 4.22 32.01
C LEU A 60 -6.60 3.28 32.21
N SER A 61 -5.40 3.87 32.28
CA SER A 61 -4.15 3.14 32.50
C SER A 61 -4.14 2.36 33.82
N TYR A 62 -4.68 2.95 34.89
CA TYR A 62 -4.74 2.32 36.20
C TYR A 62 -5.69 1.11 36.24
N LEU A 63 -6.85 1.20 35.58
CA LEU A 63 -7.90 0.18 35.67
C LEU A 63 -7.86 -0.92 34.61
N GLU A 64 -7.17 -0.69 33.50
CA GLU A 64 -7.07 -1.58 32.34
C GLU A 64 -6.85 -3.06 32.72
N ASN A 65 -5.96 -3.31 33.67
CA ASN A 65 -5.55 -4.64 34.11
C ASN A 65 -6.01 -4.99 35.53
N LYS A 66 -7.02 -4.29 36.06
CA LYS A 66 -7.57 -4.53 37.39
C LYS A 66 -8.86 -5.35 37.29
N TYR A 67 -9.02 -6.32 38.19
CA TYR A 67 -10.15 -7.24 38.15
C TYR A 67 -10.63 -7.57 39.57
N ARG A 68 -11.92 -7.90 39.69
CA ARG A 68 -12.47 -8.49 40.92
C ARG A 68 -12.02 -9.94 41.05
N ARG A 69 -12.18 -10.49 42.26
CA ARG A 69 -12.03 -11.94 42.49
C ARG A 69 -12.95 -12.80 41.61
N GLY A 70 -14.09 -12.25 41.15
CA GLY A 70 -15.02 -12.89 40.23
C GLY A 70 -14.65 -12.79 38.74
N GLY A 71 -13.55 -12.14 38.38
CA GLY A 71 -13.08 -12.01 36.99
C GLY A 71 -13.60 -10.78 36.23
N GLU A 72 -14.46 -9.97 36.83
CA GLU A 72 -14.95 -8.72 36.21
C GLU A 72 -13.83 -7.66 36.17
N ASN A 73 -13.63 -7.03 35.00
CA ASN A 73 -12.63 -5.98 34.83
C ASN A 73 -13.10 -4.65 35.41
N ALA A 74 -12.22 -3.96 36.15
CA ALA A 74 -12.54 -2.72 36.83
C ALA A 74 -12.93 -1.58 35.89
N LEU A 75 -12.32 -1.50 34.70
CA LEU A 75 -12.67 -0.47 33.72
C LEU A 75 -14.06 -0.71 33.13
N ILE A 76 -14.43 -1.97 32.88
CA ILE A 76 -15.79 -2.33 32.44
C ILE A 76 -16.82 -1.94 33.50
N LEU A 77 -16.53 -2.23 34.78
CA LEU A 77 -17.39 -1.84 35.88
C LEU A 77 -17.53 -0.32 36.01
N LEU A 78 -16.45 0.43 35.75
CA LEU A 78 -16.50 1.90 35.76
C LEU A 78 -17.42 2.43 34.67
N LEU A 79 -17.30 1.92 33.43
CA LEU A 79 -18.15 2.33 32.32
C LEU A 79 -19.63 2.03 32.59
N ARG A 80 -19.94 0.87 33.20
CA ARG A 80 -21.30 0.53 33.60
C ARG A 80 -21.85 1.47 34.66
N ALA A 81 -21.07 1.70 35.72
CA ALA A 81 -21.47 2.60 36.80
C ALA A 81 -21.72 4.03 36.28
N LEU A 82 -20.82 4.56 35.45
CA LEU A 82 -21.01 5.88 34.83
C LEU A 82 -22.24 5.91 33.92
N GLY A 83 -22.47 4.85 33.14
CA GLY A 83 -23.66 4.75 32.29
C GLY A 83 -24.95 4.86 33.10
N GLU A 84 -25.01 4.17 34.25
CA GLU A 84 -26.17 4.15 35.14
C GLU A 84 -26.46 5.48 35.85
N GLU A 85 -25.47 6.38 36.00
CA GLU A 85 -25.69 7.73 36.55
C GLU A 85 -26.48 8.63 35.59
N TYR A 86 -26.40 8.37 34.28
CA TYR A 86 -27.12 9.13 33.26
C TYR A 86 -28.49 8.51 32.96
N ALA A 87 -29.49 9.35 32.74
CA ALA A 87 -30.82 8.89 32.33
C ALA A 87 -30.75 8.13 31.01
N SER A 88 -31.62 7.13 30.80
CA SER A 88 -31.62 6.28 29.61
C SER A 88 -31.88 6.99 28.26
N LYS A 89 -32.18 8.29 28.27
CA LYS A 89 -32.29 9.14 27.07
C LYS A 89 -31.07 10.02 26.81
N ASP A 90 -30.09 10.03 27.72
CA ASP A 90 -28.84 10.75 27.56
C ASP A 90 -27.91 9.94 26.64
N GLU A 91 -27.33 10.56 25.62
CA GLU A 91 -26.44 9.89 24.67
C GLU A 91 -25.19 9.28 25.35
N ARG A 92 -24.79 9.83 26.51
CA ARG A 92 -23.67 9.29 27.31
C ARG A 92 -24.00 7.93 27.91
N HIS A 93 -25.26 7.70 28.31
CA HIS A 93 -25.72 6.43 28.87
C HIS A 93 -25.43 5.27 27.89
N ASP A 94 -25.99 5.36 26.68
CA ASP A 94 -25.83 4.34 25.65
C ASP A 94 -24.36 4.19 25.24
N ARG A 95 -23.63 5.30 25.12
CA ARG A 95 -22.22 5.26 24.69
C ARG A 95 -21.32 4.51 25.69
N LEU A 96 -21.52 4.74 26.99
CA LEU A 96 -20.75 4.10 28.04
C LEU A 96 -21.04 2.60 28.15
N LEU A 97 -22.32 2.21 28.10
CA LEU A 97 -22.72 0.80 28.13
C LEU A 97 -22.23 0.03 26.90
N ASN A 98 -22.33 0.62 25.70
CA ASN A 98 -21.80 0.02 24.48
C ASN A 98 -20.27 -0.20 24.56
N LEU A 99 -19.53 0.77 25.10
CA LEU A 99 -18.07 0.63 25.30
C LEU A 99 -17.74 -0.44 26.35
N ALA A 100 -18.56 -0.59 27.39
CA ALA A 100 -18.41 -1.65 28.39
C ALA A 100 -18.59 -3.03 27.75
N GLU A 101 -19.64 -3.23 26.94
CA GLU A 101 -19.89 -4.48 26.22
C GLU A 101 -18.78 -4.82 25.23
N LEU A 102 -18.30 -3.84 24.45
CA LEU A 102 -17.21 -4.03 23.51
C LEU A 102 -15.92 -4.45 24.23
N LEU A 103 -15.57 -3.77 25.32
CA LEU A 103 -14.37 -4.09 26.08
C LEU A 103 -14.46 -5.46 26.77
N GLU A 104 -15.65 -5.85 27.23
CA GLU A 104 -15.92 -7.19 27.78
C GLU A 104 -15.72 -8.26 26.73
N TRP A 105 -16.28 -8.07 25.53
CA TRP A 105 -16.08 -8.96 24.40
C TRP A 105 -14.60 -9.13 24.04
N TYR A 106 -13.85 -8.03 23.94
CA TYR A 106 -12.41 -8.09 23.66
C TYR A 106 -11.61 -8.87 24.71
N LYS A 107 -11.95 -8.70 25.99
CA LYS A 107 -11.26 -9.40 27.08
C LYS A 107 -11.63 -10.88 27.18
N GLN A 108 -12.75 -11.30 26.60
CA GLN A 108 -13.14 -12.70 26.46
C GLN A 108 -12.50 -13.40 25.25
N LEU A 109 -11.93 -12.64 24.30
CA LEU A 109 -11.21 -13.24 23.19
C LEU A 109 -10.02 -14.04 23.74
N PRO A 110 -9.78 -15.27 23.22
CA PRO A 110 -8.63 -16.05 23.64
C PRO A 110 -7.37 -15.20 23.50
N SER A 111 -6.61 -15.05 24.60
CA SER A 111 -5.26 -14.51 24.52
C SER A 111 -4.55 -15.32 23.45
N LYS A 112 -4.00 -14.64 22.42
CA LYS A 112 -3.14 -15.28 21.43
C LYS A 112 -2.21 -16.22 22.22
N PRO A 113 -2.21 -17.54 21.97
CA PRO A 113 -1.31 -18.40 22.70
C PRO A 113 0.09 -17.82 22.56
N GLU A 114 0.82 -17.68 23.67
CA GLU A 114 2.28 -17.65 23.60
C GLU A 114 2.66 -19.01 23.02
N VAL A 115 2.74 -19.04 21.69
CA VAL A 115 3.30 -20.16 20.97
C VAL A 115 4.75 -20.24 21.45
N PRO A 116 5.24 -21.37 21.98
CA PRO A 116 6.67 -21.54 22.15
C PRO A 116 7.31 -21.31 20.79
N GLU A 117 8.23 -20.34 20.70
CA GLU A 117 8.98 -20.03 19.48
C GLU A 117 9.37 -21.31 18.76
N LEU A 118 8.87 -21.49 17.53
CA LEU A 118 9.56 -22.10 16.38
C LEU A 118 8.59 -22.23 15.19
N GLU A 119 8.07 -21.10 14.70
CA GLU A 119 8.03 -20.92 13.25
C GLU A 119 9.39 -20.30 12.90
N ALA A 120 10.36 -21.16 12.64
CA ALA A 120 11.75 -20.73 12.52
C ALA A 120 11.92 -19.92 11.23
N ASN A 121 11.96 -18.60 11.35
CA ASN A 121 12.66 -17.74 10.42
C ASN A 121 14.00 -17.31 11.06
N PRO A 122 14.93 -18.26 11.30
CA PRO A 122 16.15 -18.00 12.08
C PRO A 122 17.04 -16.93 11.43
N GLU A 123 16.94 -16.81 10.10
CA GLU A 123 17.68 -15.85 9.29
C GLU A 123 16.92 -14.53 9.09
N LYS A 124 15.69 -14.41 9.63
CA LYS A 124 14.78 -13.28 9.35
C LYS A 124 14.60 -13.04 7.84
N ALA A 125 14.57 -14.12 7.06
CA ALA A 125 14.28 -14.12 5.65
C ALA A 125 13.02 -13.30 5.35
N GLN A 126 13.14 -12.42 4.37
CA GLN A 126 12.04 -11.56 3.96
C GLN A 126 10.91 -12.41 3.37
N MET A 127 9.70 -12.23 3.89
CA MET A 127 8.49 -12.75 3.26
C MET A 127 7.90 -11.63 2.40
N ILE A 128 7.65 -11.93 1.13
CA ILE A 128 7.15 -10.97 0.14
C ILE A 128 5.66 -11.25 -0.09
N TRP A 129 4.85 -10.19 -0.21
CA TRP A 129 3.44 -10.32 -0.50
C TRP A 129 3.22 -10.82 -1.93
N ILE A 130 2.23 -11.68 -2.16
CA ILE A 130 1.91 -12.16 -3.52
C ILE A 130 1.56 -10.99 -4.43
N SER A 131 0.80 -10.00 -3.94
CA SER A 131 0.45 -8.79 -4.68
C SER A 131 1.69 -7.97 -5.09
N GLU A 132 2.76 -8.02 -4.30
CA GLU A 132 4.02 -7.37 -4.64
C GLU A 132 4.74 -8.12 -5.76
N VAL A 133 4.75 -9.46 -5.74
CA VAL A 133 5.25 -10.28 -6.86
C VAL A 133 4.46 -9.99 -8.15
N GLU A 134 3.13 -9.88 -8.06
CA GLU A 134 2.26 -9.56 -9.20
C GLU A 134 2.55 -8.17 -9.77
N SER A 135 2.74 -7.16 -8.92
CA SER A 135 3.11 -5.81 -9.35
C SER A 135 4.49 -5.78 -10.01
N ILE A 136 5.48 -6.46 -9.42
CA ILE A 136 6.82 -6.58 -10.01
C ILE A 136 6.71 -7.22 -11.39
N TYR A 137 6.00 -8.34 -11.51
CA TYR A 137 5.80 -9.02 -12.78
C TYR A 137 5.11 -8.13 -13.82
N THR A 138 4.07 -7.40 -13.41
CA THR A 138 3.31 -6.50 -14.28
C THR A 138 4.20 -5.38 -14.81
N CYS A 139 4.97 -4.72 -13.95
CA CYS A 139 5.91 -3.67 -14.35
C CYS A 139 7.04 -4.24 -15.23
N ALA A 140 7.56 -5.42 -14.89
CA ALA A 140 8.67 -6.06 -15.59
C ALA A 140 8.39 -6.31 -17.08
N ARG A 141 7.14 -6.56 -17.47
CA ARG A 141 6.74 -6.72 -18.88
C ARG A 141 7.04 -5.51 -19.77
N SER A 142 7.10 -4.33 -19.16
CA SER A 142 7.36 -3.04 -19.83
C SER A 142 8.83 -2.63 -19.76
N VAL A 143 9.68 -3.40 -19.10
CA VAL A 143 11.11 -3.14 -18.95
C VAL A 143 11.90 -4.11 -19.82
N ALA A 144 12.89 -3.60 -20.52
CA ALA A 144 13.73 -4.31 -21.46
C ALA A 144 15.22 -4.07 -21.16
N ARG A 145 16.04 -5.03 -21.54
CA ARG A 145 17.47 -4.81 -21.73
C ARG A 145 17.66 -4.06 -23.04
N ILE A 146 18.40 -2.95 -23.02
CA ILE A 146 18.87 -2.30 -24.23
C ILE A 146 20.32 -2.68 -24.49
N GLN A 147 20.65 -3.10 -25.71
CA GLN A 147 22.02 -3.30 -26.18
C GLN A 147 22.32 -2.24 -27.23
N VAL A 148 23.34 -1.43 -27.03
CA VAL A 148 23.76 -0.38 -27.96
C VAL A 148 25.16 -0.70 -28.47
N PRO A 149 25.34 -1.10 -29.73
CA PRO A 149 26.67 -1.29 -30.30
C PRO A 149 27.44 0.03 -30.30
N ARG A 150 28.77 -0.03 -30.20
CA ARG A 150 29.60 1.18 -30.24
C ARG A 150 30.00 1.51 -31.67
N TYR A 151 29.79 2.74 -32.10
CA TYR A 151 30.30 3.24 -33.38
C TYR A 151 31.22 4.44 -33.17
N VAL A 152 32.40 4.41 -33.79
CA VAL A 152 33.38 5.50 -33.78
C VAL A 152 33.85 5.77 -35.21
N ASN A 153 33.68 7.00 -35.68
CA ASN A 153 34.02 7.42 -37.04
C ASN A 153 33.39 6.52 -38.12
N GLY A 154 32.18 6.03 -37.86
CA GLY A 154 31.41 5.13 -38.73
C GLY A 154 31.72 3.64 -38.54
N TYR A 155 32.75 3.24 -37.79
CA TYR A 155 33.12 1.83 -37.65
C TYR A 155 32.57 1.24 -36.34
N LYS A 156 32.07 -0.01 -36.40
CA LYS A 156 31.58 -0.73 -35.21
C LYS A 156 32.77 -1.21 -34.37
N GLU A 157 32.86 -0.79 -33.12
CA GLU A 157 33.87 -1.20 -32.14
C GLU A 157 33.26 -2.15 -31.10
N GLY A 158 33.19 -3.45 -31.43
CA GLY A 158 32.66 -4.48 -30.53
C GLY A 158 31.14 -4.43 -30.36
N ASP A 159 30.62 -5.25 -29.46
CA ASP A 159 29.16 -5.41 -29.29
C ASP A 159 28.50 -4.30 -28.47
N GLY A 160 29.31 -3.40 -27.91
CA GLY A 160 28.88 -2.20 -27.19
C GLY A 160 28.36 -2.47 -25.79
N ASN A 161 27.69 -1.46 -25.20
CA ASN A 161 27.24 -1.51 -23.82
C ASN A 161 25.78 -1.91 -23.72
N SER A 162 25.44 -2.54 -22.60
CA SER A 162 24.06 -2.80 -22.22
C SER A 162 23.56 -1.79 -21.19
N GLY A 163 22.26 -1.53 -21.21
CA GLY A 163 21.55 -0.77 -20.19
C GLY A 163 20.15 -1.34 -19.96
N THR A 164 19.34 -0.58 -19.23
CA THR A 164 17.92 -0.86 -19.02
C THR A 164 17.09 0.22 -19.69
N ALA A 165 15.98 -0.17 -20.30
CA ALA A 165 15.05 0.75 -20.95
C ALA A 165 13.60 0.30 -20.69
N TRP A 166 12.63 1.19 -20.76
CA TRP A 166 11.24 0.85 -20.44
C TRP A 166 10.21 1.66 -21.22
N LEU A 167 9.05 1.06 -21.48
CA LEU A 167 7.95 1.68 -22.22
C LEU A 167 7.24 2.73 -21.35
N ILE A 168 7.30 4.00 -21.73
CA ILE A 168 6.52 5.10 -21.12
C ILE A 168 5.16 5.29 -21.82
N ALA A 169 5.07 4.89 -23.08
CA ALA A 169 3.84 4.86 -23.86
C ALA A 169 3.95 3.74 -24.91
N PRO A 170 2.84 3.31 -25.55
CA PRO A 170 2.91 2.34 -26.63
C PRO A 170 3.82 2.83 -27.76
N GLY A 171 4.99 2.20 -27.94
CA GLY A 171 5.96 2.58 -28.98
C GLY A 171 7.04 3.57 -28.54
N LEU A 172 6.98 4.12 -27.32
CA LEU A 172 7.97 5.05 -26.78
C LEU A 172 8.67 4.46 -25.57
N VAL A 173 10.00 4.49 -25.61
CA VAL A 173 10.87 3.93 -24.57
C VAL A 173 11.79 4.99 -24.00
N LEU A 174 11.95 4.99 -22.68
CA LEU A 174 12.97 5.77 -21.96
C LEU A 174 14.17 4.90 -21.59
N THR A 175 15.34 5.51 -21.64
CA THR A 175 16.64 5.00 -21.16
C THR A 175 17.55 6.20 -20.85
N CYS A 176 18.75 5.97 -20.31
CA CYS A 176 19.73 7.05 -20.16
C CYS A 176 20.37 7.45 -21.49
N TRP A 177 20.72 8.74 -21.61
CA TRP A 177 21.45 9.24 -22.77
C TRP A 177 22.83 8.59 -22.89
N HIS A 178 23.56 8.47 -21.78
CA HIS A 178 24.91 7.90 -21.79
C HIS A 178 24.96 6.44 -22.30
N VAL A 179 23.85 5.70 -22.16
CA VAL A 179 23.68 4.36 -22.75
C VAL A 179 23.64 4.43 -24.28
N ILE A 180 22.96 5.44 -24.83
CA ILE A 180 22.81 5.63 -26.28
C ILE A 180 24.07 6.21 -26.92
N GLU A 181 24.71 7.19 -26.29
CA GLU A 181 25.97 7.73 -26.83
C GLU A 181 27.09 6.70 -26.75
N ASN A 182 27.02 5.77 -25.79
CA ASN A 182 27.95 4.66 -25.61
C ASN A 182 29.42 5.14 -25.65
N ARG A 183 29.72 6.14 -24.81
CA ARG A 183 31.04 6.73 -24.67
C ARG A 183 31.69 6.43 -23.32
N GLY A 184 33.01 6.23 -23.29
CA GLY A 184 33.90 6.01 -22.15
C GLY A 184 35.07 7.01 -22.10
N LYS A 185 36.09 6.81 -21.26
CA LYS A 185 37.29 7.67 -21.23
C LYS A 185 38.51 6.92 -21.81
N PRO A 186 39.37 7.55 -22.62
CA PRO A 186 39.28 8.91 -23.17
C PRO A 186 38.56 8.90 -24.53
N ASP A 187 37.28 9.28 -24.59
CA ASP A 187 36.53 9.18 -25.84
C ASP A 187 36.62 10.36 -26.79
N THR A 188 36.46 10.03 -28.07
CA THR A 188 36.15 10.94 -29.17
C THR A 188 34.75 11.52 -29.01
N SER A 189 34.58 12.79 -29.41
CA SER A 189 33.27 13.43 -29.47
C SER A 189 32.29 12.62 -30.32
N LEU A 190 31.06 12.44 -29.80
CA LEU A 190 29.97 11.83 -30.56
C LEU A 190 29.61 12.73 -31.75
N ASN A 191 29.54 12.14 -32.95
CA ASN A 191 29.03 12.81 -34.14
C ASN A 191 27.68 12.18 -34.54
N GLN A 192 26.90 12.90 -35.36
CA GLN A 192 25.56 12.47 -35.76
C GLN A 192 25.56 11.13 -36.50
N THR A 193 26.57 10.86 -37.35
CA THR A 193 26.64 9.59 -38.10
C THR A 193 26.82 8.39 -37.18
N ASP A 194 27.65 8.51 -36.15
CA ASP A 194 27.83 7.46 -35.15
C ASP A 194 26.56 7.29 -34.33
N LEU A 195 25.95 8.39 -33.86
CA LEU A 195 24.68 8.35 -33.12
C LEU A 195 23.58 7.63 -33.92
N ASP A 196 23.39 7.98 -35.19
CA ASP A 196 22.40 7.35 -36.07
C ASP A 196 22.65 5.85 -36.22
N ARG A 197 23.92 5.44 -36.36
CA ARG A 197 24.30 4.02 -36.44
C ARG A 197 24.07 3.30 -35.12
N GLN A 198 24.36 3.92 -33.99
CA GLN A 198 24.14 3.35 -32.67
C GLN A 198 22.65 3.11 -32.43
N VAL A 199 21.81 4.13 -32.66
CA VAL A 199 20.36 4.05 -32.53
C VAL A 199 19.78 2.98 -33.46
N LYS A 200 20.14 3.00 -34.75
CA LYS A 200 19.61 2.06 -35.75
C LYS A 200 19.96 0.60 -35.47
N ASN A 201 21.11 0.35 -34.84
CA ASN A 201 21.58 -1.00 -34.55
C ASN A 201 21.40 -1.40 -33.08
N ALA A 202 20.78 -0.54 -32.27
CA ALA A 202 20.43 -0.87 -30.90
C ALA A 202 19.23 -1.82 -30.89
N LEU A 203 19.23 -2.72 -29.90
CA LEU A 203 18.21 -3.76 -29.74
C LEU A 203 17.64 -3.71 -28.32
N LEU A 204 16.32 -3.68 -28.23
CA LEU A 204 15.58 -3.90 -26.99
C LEU A 204 15.23 -5.37 -26.88
N THR A 205 15.50 -5.99 -25.73
CA THR A 205 15.10 -7.37 -25.44
C THR A 205 14.20 -7.37 -24.21
N PHE A 206 12.90 -7.54 -24.43
CA PHE A 206 11.93 -7.75 -23.36
C PHE A 206 11.91 -9.22 -22.95
N ASP A 207 11.42 -9.50 -21.74
CA ASP A 207 11.33 -10.86 -21.20
C ASP A 207 12.70 -11.58 -21.19
N TYR A 208 13.78 -10.79 -21.04
CA TYR A 208 15.16 -11.29 -21.03
C TYR A 208 15.44 -11.97 -19.68
N THR A 209 15.18 -13.26 -19.60
CA THR A 209 15.37 -14.07 -18.39
C THR A 209 16.74 -14.74 -18.33
N ALA A 210 17.36 -14.98 -19.49
CA ALA A 210 18.68 -15.57 -19.65
C ALA A 210 19.25 -15.25 -21.03
N ASP A 211 20.52 -15.54 -21.25
CA ASP A 211 21.19 -15.33 -22.54
C ASP A 211 20.45 -16.02 -23.69
N GLY A 212 20.20 -15.24 -24.75
CA GLY A 212 19.45 -15.69 -25.93
C GLY A 212 17.95 -15.93 -25.68
N LYS A 213 17.40 -15.60 -24.51
CA LYS A 213 15.96 -15.64 -24.22
C LYS A 213 15.36 -14.24 -24.26
N GLY A 214 14.07 -14.16 -24.56
CA GLY A 214 13.34 -12.90 -24.67
C GLY A 214 13.01 -12.52 -26.11
N LEU A 215 12.32 -11.39 -26.25
CA LEU A 215 11.76 -10.91 -27.51
C LEU A 215 12.41 -9.58 -27.89
N GLN A 216 13.07 -9.59 -29.06
CA GLN A 216 13.81 -8.45 -29.56
C GLN A 216 12.95 -7.48 -30.36
N TYR A 217 13.14 -6.18 -30.13
CA TYR A 217 12.52 -5.09 -30.87
C TYR A 217 13.62 -4.15 -31.36
N LYS A 218 13.45 -3.63 -32.56
CA LYS A 218 14.35 -2.63 -33.13
C LYS A 218 13.92 -1.23 -32.74
N ILE A 219 14.88 -0.33 -32.69
CA ILE A 219 14.63 1.10 -32.51
C ILE A 219 14.51 1.74 -33.90
N LEU A 220 13.45 2.53 -34.10
CA LEU A 220 13.19 3.26 -35.34
C LEU A 220 13.93 4.60 -35.36
N SER A 221 13.87 5.34 -34.26
CA SER A 221 14.45 6.67 -34.13
C SER A 221 14.75 7.00 -32.68
N LEU A 222 15.75 7.86 -32.49
CA LEU A 222 15.91 8.66 -31.29
C LEU A 222 15.01 9.87 -31.46
N GLU A 223 13.98 9.97 -30.63
CA GLU A 223 13.04 11.08 -30.67
C GLU A 223 13.64 12.31 -30.00
N TYR A 224 14.23 12.17 -28.81
CA TYR A 224 14.82 13.29 -28.06
C TYR A 224 15.78 12.75 -26.98
N PRO A 225 16.83 13.46 -26.55
CA PRO A 225 17.35 14.76 -27.00
C PRO A 225 18.17 14.67 -28.29
N THR A 226 18.60 15.82 -28.81
CA THR A 226 19.71 15.87 -29.79
C THR A 226 21.05 15.88 -29.04
N ILE A 227 22.16 15.84 -29.79
CA ILE A 227 23.49 16.00 -29.19
C ILE A 227 23.55 17.32 -28.41
N GLU A 228 23.02 18.41 -28.92
CA GLU A 228 23.14 19.74 -28.32
C GLU A 228 22.22 19.96 -27.11
N SER A 229 21.08 19.25 -27.03
CA SER A 229 20.04 19.48 -26.01
C SER A 229 20.08 18.50 -24.83
N ARG A 230 21.15 17.72 -24.68
CA ARG A 230 21.28 16.66 -23.66
C ARG A 230 21.69 17.21 -22.28
N THR A 231 20.72 17.52 -21.42
CA THR A 231 20.99 18.10 -20.09
C THR A 231 20.63 17.18 -18.92
N LEU A 232 19.64 16.30 -19.09
CA LEU A 232 19.06 15.49 -18.00
C LEU A 232 19.41 13.98 -18.04
N ASP A 233 20.31 13.59 -18.93
CA ASP A 233 20.77 12.21 -19.14
C ASP A 233 19.66 11.17 -19.39
N TYR A 234 18.65 11.54 -20.18
CA TYR A 234 17.66 10.60 -20.70
C TYR A 234 17.64 10.59 -22.22
N ALA A 235 17.12 9.53 -22.81
CA ALA A 235 16.82 9.40 -24.22
C ALA A 235 15.44 8.75 -24.40
N LEU A 236 14.62 9.37 -25.24
CA LEU A 236 13.32 8.89 -25.66
C LEU A 236 13.45 8.28 -27.06
N LEU A 237 13.09 7.01 -27.18
CA LEU A 237 13.26 6.22 -28.38
C LEU A 237 11.93 5.75 -28.92
N ARG A 238 11.78 5.76 -30.25
CA ARG A 238 10.66 5.13 -30.95
C ARG A 238 11.01 3.69 -31.29
N VAL A 239 10.12 2.77 -30.98
CA VAL A 239 10.35 1.33 -31.16
C VAL A 239 9.50 0.78 -32.31
N GLU A 240 10.09 -0.09 -33.12
CA GLU A 240 9.39 -0.77 -34.21
C GLU A 240 8.37 -1.74 -33.63
N ASN A 241 7.11 -1.62 -34.06
CA ASN A 241 6.08 -2.53 -33.60
C ASN A 241 6.27 -3.92 -34.23
N ARG A 242 6.02 -4.97 -33.46
CA ARG A 242 6.03 -6.35 -33.96
C ARG A 242 4.62 -6.82 -34.30
N VAL A 243 4.52 -7.67 -35.33
CA VAL A 243 3.24 -8.27 -35.74
C VAL A 243 2.83 -9.39 -34.78
N ASP A 244 3.77 -10.18 -34.28
CA ASP A 244 3.52 -11.35 -33.43
C ASP A 244 3.29 -11.02 -31.96
N LEU A 245 3.87 -9.93 -31.47
CA LEU A 245 3.53 -9.36 -30.16
C LEU A 245 3.62 -7.82 -30.21
N PRO A 246 2.51 -7.13 -30.52
CA PRO A 246 2.48 -5.68 -30.58
C PRO A 246 2.85 -5.02 -29.25
N LEU A 247 3.50 -3.86 -29.30
CA LEU A 247 3.90 -3.08 -28.12
C LEU A 247 2.69 -2.66 -27.26
N GLN A 248 1.51 -2.50 -27.87
CA GLN A 248 0.27 -2.23 -27.13
C GLN A 248 -0.11 -3.37 -26.17
N GLU A 249 0.27 -4.62 -26.45
CA GLU A 249 -0.05 -5.80 -25.62
C GLU A 249 0.95 -6.02 -24.48
N ARG A 250 2.10 -5.34 -24.51
CA ARG A 250 3.10 -5.39 -23.42
C ARG A 250 2.70 -4.54 -22.23
N GLY A 251 1.99 -3.45 -22.48
CA GLY A 251 1.76 -2.40 -21.50
C GLY A 251 2.87 -1.35 -21.52
N TYR A 252 2.77 -0.42 -20.58
CA TYR A 252 3.73 0.66 -20.35
C TYR A 252 3.67 1.04 -18.87
N LEU A 253 4.72 1.66 -18.35
CA LEU A 253 4.77 2.07 -16.96
C LEU A 253 4.09 3.43 -16.76
N GLY A 254 3.27 3.52 -15.71
CA GLY A 254 2.69 4.77 -15.26
C GLY A 254 3.74 5.67 -14.62
N THR A 255 3.62 6.99 -14.78
CA THR A 255 4.51 7.97 -14.15
C THR A 255 3.78 8.77 -13.08
N ASP A 256 4.47 9.09 -11.99
CA ASP A 256 3.97 10.00 -10.95
C ASP A 256 4.98 11.13 -10.71
N ALA A 257 4.85 12.18 -11.51
CA ALA A 257 5.75 13.34 -11.49
C ALA A 257 5.62 14.19 -10.23
N GLU A 258 4.49 14.12 -9.54
CA GLU A 258 4.20 14.95 -8.36
C GLU A 258 4.21 14.12 -7.06
N SER A 259 4.69 12.87 -7.13
CA SER A 259 4.80 11.98 -5.97
C SER A 259 5.57 12.69 -4.84
N PRO A 260 4.96 12.86 -3.65
CA PRO A 260 5.70 13.37 -2.50
C PRO A 260 6.70 12.30 -2.04
N LEU A 261 8.00 12.59 -2.19
CA LEU A 261 9.07 11.71 -1.73
C LEU A 261 9.52 12.13 -0.33
N THR A 262 9.65 11.14 0.54
CA THR A 262 10.15 11.29 1.92
C THR A 262 11.09 10.14 2.23
N THR A 263 11.88 10.24 3.29
CA THR A 263 12.81 9.16 3.73
C THR A 263 12.11 7.84 4.09
N GLN A 264 10.77 7.84 4.23
CA GLN A 264 9.95 6.64 4.41
C GLN A 264 9.47 6.02 3.10
N THR A 265 9.79 6.62 1.95
CA THR A 265 9.34 6.17 0.63
C THR A 265 10.21 4.99 0.19
N SER A 266 9.62 3.79 0.18
CA SER A 266 10.23 2.62 -0.45
C SER A 266 10.23 2.79 -1.98
N LEU A 267 11.40 2.59 -2.57
CA LEU A 267 11.62 2.63 -4.00
C LEU A 267 11.97 1.24 -4.51
N TYR A 268 11.55 0.94 -5.73
CA TYR A 268 11.80 -0.33 -6.38
C TYR A 268 12.40 -0.10 -7.77
N ILE A 269 13.40 -0.90 -8.15
CA ILE A 269 14.01 -0.84 -9.47
C ILE A 269 13.88 -2.21 -10.13
N ILE A 270 13.45 -2.21 -11.40
CA ILE A 270 13.49 -3.38 -12.28
C ILE A 270 14.57 -3.13 -13.33
N GLN A 271 15.54 -4.02 -13.43
CA GLN A 271 16.85 -3.72 -14.01
C GLN A 271 17.51 -4.92 -14.69
N HIS A 272 18.52 -4.63 -15.51
CA HIS A 272 19.42 -5.61 -16.13
C HIS A 272 20.87 -5.41 -15.64
N PRO A 273 21.16 -5.72 -14.37
CA PRO A 273 22.50 -5.55 -13.81
C PRO A 273 23.49 -6.46 -14.55
N LEU A 274 24.67 -5.93 -14.85
CA LEU A 274 25.72 -6.54 -15.67
C LEU A 274 25.24 -7.01 -17.06
N GLY A 275 24.13 -6.45 -17.55
CA GLY A 275 23.47 -6.89 -18.79
C GLY A 275 22.81 -8.28 -18.68
N GLN A 276 22.65 -8.82 -17.47
CA GLN A 276 22.09 -10.15 -17.22
C GLN A 276 20.56 -10.17 -17.32
N GLY A 277 19.99 -11.34 -17.03
CA GLY A 277 18.54 -11.54 -16.88
C GLY A 277 17.91 -10.48 -15.99
N GLN A 278 16.64 -10.16 -16.24
CA GLN A 278 15.89 -9.15 -15.52
C GLN A 278 15.86 -9.46 -14.02
N GLN A 279 16.20 -8.46 -13.22
CA GLN A 279 16.26 -8.54 -11.77
C GLN A 279 15.54 -7.35 -11.16
N SER A 280 15.21 -7.44 -9.88
CA SER A 280 14.60 -6.35 -9.16
C SER A 280 15.20 -6.16 -7.77
N ALA A 281 15.13 -4.94 -7.28
CA ALA A 281 15.65 -4.60 -5.96
C ALA A 281 14.84 -3.50 -5.28
N GLU A 282 14.76 -3.56 -3.96
CA GLU A 282 14.16 -2.55 -3.10
C GLU A 282 15.25 -1.64 -2.50
N GLY A 283 14.89 -0.38 -2.29
CA GLY A 283 15.64 0.55 -1.45
C GLY A 283 14.70 1.65 -0.94
N THR A 284 15.28 2.73 -0.45
CA THR A 284 14.54 3.87 0.09
C THR A 284 15.06 5.17 -0.51
N PHE A 285 14.16 6.11 -0.73
CA PHE A 285 14.53 7.50 -0.98
C PHE A 285 15.35 8.03 0.21
N VAL A 286 16.41 8.77 -0.10
CA VAL A 286 17.26 9.42 0.92
C VAL A 286 17.03 10.92 0.91
N ASP A 287 17.31 11.58 -0.22
CA ASP A 287 17.15 13.02 -0.38
C ASP A 287 17.11 13.43 -1.86
N HIS A 288 16.92 14.71 -2.12
CA HIS A 288 17.24 15.32 -3.41
C HIS A 288 18.76 15.45 -3.56
N SER A 289 19.26 15.19 -4.77
CA SER A 289 20.69 15.33 -5.06
C SER A 289 21.10 16.80 -5.08
N LEU A 290 22.40 17.04 -4.86
CA LEU A 290 23.04 18.32 -5.17
C LEU A 290 22.98 18.65 -6.67
N THR A 291 22.90 17.63 -7.52
CA THR A 291 22.58 17.79 -8.94
C THR A 291 21.10 18.15 -9.05
N GLU A 292 20.82 19.33 -9.60
CA GLU A 292 19.45 19.77 -9.84
C GLU A 292 18.67 18.71 -10.63
N HIS A 293 17.39 18.53 -10.32
CA HIS A 293 16.51 17.55 -10.97
C HIS A 293 16.77 16.08 -10.62
N CYS A 294 17.71 15.76 -9.73
CA CYS A 294 18.00 14.38 -9.33
C CYS A 294 17.56 14.07 -7.88
N ILE A 295 17.35 12.78 -7.62
CA ILE A 295 17.15 12.21 -6.28
C ILE A 295 18.22 11.17 -5.99
N VAL A 296 18.50 10.94 -4.70
CA VAL A 296 19.40 9.90 -4.23
C VAL A 296 18.67 8.85 -3.38
N TYR A 297 19.08 7.59 -3.53
CA TYR A 297 18.43 6.44 -2.89
C TYR A 297 19.38 5.25 -2.71
N THR A 298 18.92 4.24 -1.96
CA THR A 298 19.75 3.12 -1.46
C THR A 298 19.63 1.81 -2.25
N THR A 299 18.77 1.74 -3.26
CA THR A 299 18.53 0.50 -4.02
C THR A 299 19.85 -0.05 -4.61
N PRO A 300 20.15 -1.35 -4.48
CA PRO A 300 21.37 -1.91 -5.06
C PRO A 300 21.30 -1.93 -6.59
N THR A 301 22.40 -1.52 -7.22
CA THR A 301 22.55 -1.44 -8.67
C THR A 301 23.97 -1.80 -9.09
N GLU A 302 24.10 -2.28 -10.32
CA GLU A 302 25.37 -2.65 -10.98
C GLU A 302 25.43 -2.02 -12.38
N PRO A 303 26.61 -1.98 -13.05
CA PRO A 303 26.69 -1.54 -14.45
C PRO A 303 25.64 -2.22 -15.33
N GLY A 304 24.93 -1.48 -16.19
CA GLY A 304 23.79 -1.99 -16.96
C GLY A 304 22.41 -1.67 -16.37
N THR A 305 22.37 -1.18 -15.13
CA THR A 305 21.14 -0.64 -14.51
C THR A 305 20.73 0.71 -15.11
N SER A 306 21.67 1.46 -15.67
CA SER A 306 21.42 2.77 -16.27
C SER A 306 20.19 2.76 -17.19
N GLY A 307 19.26 3.68 -16.94
CA GLY A 307 17.97 3.79 -17.62
C GLY A 307 16.84 3.00 -16.97
N ALA A 308 17.08 2.29 -15.86
CA ALA A 308 16.02 1.57 -15.15
C ALA A 308 14.97 2.52 -14.54
N PRO A 309 13.68 2.15 -14.55
CA PRO A 309 12.65 2.91 -13.88
C PRO A 309 12.79 2.80 -12.35
N VAL A 310 12.73 3.93 -11.67
CA VAL A 310 12.65 4.01 -10.21
C VAL A 310 11.18 4.18 -9.84
N LEU A 311 10.59 3.11 -9.29
CA LEU A 311 9.17 3.00 -8.96
C LEU A 311 8.93 3.35 -7.50
N ASN A 312 7.87 4.10 -7.18
CA ASN A 312 7.38 4.22 -5.81
C ASN A 312 6.59 2.95 -5.45
N ARG A 313 7.02 2.22 -4.41
CA ARG A 313 6.40 0.94 -4.02
C ARG A 313 4.91 1.07 -3.64
N ALA A 314 4.47 2.25 -3.21
CA ALA A 314 3.09 2.48 -2.79
C ALA A 314 2.09 2.44 -3.95
N ASN A 315 2.48 2.90 -5.15
CA ASN A 315 1.59 3.00 -6.31
C ASN A 315 2.15 2.34 -7.59
N TRP A 316 3.39 1.81 -7.54
CA TRP A 316 4.10 1.21 -8.67
C TRP A 316 4.21 2.14 -9.89
N GLN A 317 4.23 3.45 -9.65
CA GLN A 317 4.46 4.46 -10.68
C GLN A 317 5.91 4.95 -10.65
N VAL A 318 6.45 5.27 -11.82
CA VAL A 318 7.82 5.73 -11.98
C VAL A 318 7.92 7.18 -11.52
N VAL A 319 8.85 7.43 -10.60
CA VAL A 319 9.14 8.75 -10.03
C VAL A 319 10.48 9.31 -10.52
N ALA A 320 11.40 8.43 -10.94
CA ALA A 320 12.69 8.82 -11.51
C ALA A 320 13.24 7.78 -12.51
N LEU A 321 14.25 8.17 -13.27
CA LEU A 321 15.04 7.34 -14.16
C LEU A 321 16.44 7.15 -13.55
N HIS A 322 16.85 5.91 -13.25
CA HIS A 322 18.18 5.65 -12.69
C HIS A 322 19.28 6.02 -13.68
N ASN A 323 20.19 6.93 -13.29
CA ASN A 323 21.24 7.45 -14.16
C ASN A 323 22.67 7.15 -13.68
N GLY A 324 22.84 6.63 -12.46
CA GLY A 324 24.13 6.13 -12.01
C GLY A 324 24.33 6.18 -10.50
N GLU A 325 25.58 6.34 -10.09
CA GLU A 325 25.99 6.49 -8.69
C GLU A 325 26.50 7.91 -8.46
N ASN A 326 26.00 8.54 -7.38
CA ASN A 326 26.56 9.79 -6.88
C ASN A 326 27.80 9.46 -6.04
N ALA A 327 28.98 9.65 -6.64
CA ALA A 327 30.26 9.30 -6.01
C ALA A 327 30.56 10.08 -4.71
N GLY A 328 29.99 11.27 -4.55
CA GLY A 328 30.16 12.08 -3.33
C GLY A 328 29.41 11.51 -2.14
N GLU A 329 28.24 10.92 -2.37
CA GLU A 329 27.36 10.40 -1.34
C GLU A 329 27.39 8.87 -1.23
N GLN A 330 28.01 8.19 -2.20
CA GLN A 330 28.00 6.71 -2.33
C GLN A 330 26.57 6.13 -2.40
N LEU A 331 25.67 6.90 -3.00
CA LEU A 331 24.26 6.57 -3.18
C LEU A 331 23.91 6.47 -4.66
N ARG A 332 22.78 5.84 -4.96
CA ARG A 332 22.27 5.76 -6.33
C ARG A 332 21.53 7.03 -6.66
N GLU A 333 21.71 7.51 -7.89
CA GLU A 333 21.10 8.73 -8.37
C GLU A 333 20.09 8.40 -9.48
N GLY A 334 19.04 9.23 -9.57
CA GLY A 334 18.11 9.17 -10.67
C GLY A 334 17.51 10.53 -11.00
N THR A 335 17.35 10.80 -12.29
CA THR A 335 16.71 12.00 -12.81
C THR A 335 15.21 11.92 -12.57
N LEU A 336 14.61 12.94 -11.94
CA LEU A 336 13.19 13.00 -11.64
C LEU A 336 12.33 12.95 -12.92
N MET A 337 11.25 12.16 -12.87
CA MET A 337 10.27 12.10 -13.96
C MET A 337 9.61 13.46 -14.21
N LYS A 338 9.43 14.27 -13.16
CA LYS A 338 8.94 15.65 -13.28
C LYS A 338 9.78 16.45 -14.26
N SER A 339 11.09 16.47 -14.07
CA SER A 339 12.01 17.26 -14.88
C SER A 339 12.13 16.72 -16.30
N ILE A 340 12.12 15.39 -16.48
CA ILE A 340 12.06 14.77 -17.81
C ILE A 340 10.79 15.21 -18.54
N LEU A 341 9.62 15.11 -17.92
CA LEU A 341 8.35 15.46 -18.56
C LEU A 341 8.21 16.96 -18.84
N GLU A 342 8.73 17.82 -17.95
CA GLU A 342 8.78 19.27 -18.17
C GLU A 342 9.68 19.63 -19.36
N ASP A 343 10.84 18.98 -19.47
CA ASP A 343 11.78 19.16 -20.58
C ASP A 343 11.18 18.70 -21.92
N ILE A 344 10.55 17.51 -21.96
CA ILE A 344 9.83 17.04 -23.15
C ILE A 344 8.69 18.01 -23.51
N ARG A 345 7.91 18.49 -22.53
CA ARG A 345 6.82 19.44 -22.77
C ARG A 345 7.33 20.74 -23.40
N GLN A 346 8.47 21.23 -22.95
CA GLN A 346 9.05 22.49 -23.41
C GLN A 346 9.64 22.37 -24.82
N HIS A 347 10.32 21.26 -25.13
CA HIS A 347 11.09 21.13 -26.36
C HIS A 347 10.42 20.28 -27.44
N ARG A 348 9.51 19.36 -27.06
CA ARG A 348 8.83 18.39 -27.93
C ARG A 348 7.39 18.14 -27.45
N SER A 349 6.58 19.20 -27.45
CA SER A 349 5.19 19.17 -26.94
C SER A 349 4.33 18.07 -27.56
N GLU A 350 4.54 17.72 -28.83
CA GLU A 350 3.80 16.65 -29.50
C GLU A 350 4.07 15.26 -28.89
N LEU A 351 5.31 15.00 -28.46
CA LEU A 351 5.67 13.76 -27.77
C LEU A 351 5.15 13.77 -26.33
N TYR A 352 5.18 14.94 -25.67
CA TYR A 352 4.56 15.11 -24.37
C TYR A 352 3.06 14.81 -24.42
N ASP A 353 2.34 15.37 -25.40
CA ASP A 353 0.90 15.13 -25.57
C ASP A 353 0.61 13.66 -25.88
N GLU A 354 1.44 12.99 -26.69
CA GLU A 354 1.34 11.55 -26.96
C GLU A 354 1.48 10.72 -25.66
N ILE A 355 2.51 11.02 -24.86
CA ILE A 355 2.75 10.36 -23.56
C ILE A 355 1.58 10.64 -22.61
N MET A 356 1.18 11.90 -22.44
CA MET A 356 0.13 12.27 -21.50
C MET A 356 -1.25 11.77 -21.92
N ALA A 357 -1.52 11.63 -23.22
CA ALA A 357 -2.76 11.03 -23.71
C ALA A 357 -2.95 9.58 -23.23
N VAL A 358 -1.86 8.84 -23.03
CA VAL A 358 -1.92 7.47 -22.48
C VAL A 358 -1.72 7.43 -20.97
N GLN A 359 -0.90 8.31 -20.39
CA GLN A 359 -0.69 8.39 -18.94
C GLN A 359 -1.97 8.85 -18.22
N ASN A 360 -2.72 9.79 -18.77
CA ASN A 360 -4.02 10.21 -18.21
C ASN A 360 -5.10 9.13 -18.36
N LYS A 361 -5.05 8.36 -19.46
CA LYS A 361 -5.92 7.18 -19.63
C LYS A 361 -5.53 6.08 -18.67
N THR A 362 -4.25 5.92 -18.38
CA THR A 362 -3.76 5.00 -17.35
C THR A 362 -4.13 5.50 -15.99
N GLN A 363 -4.06 6.78 -15.61
CA GLN A 363 -4.64 7.25 -14.34
C GLN A 363 -6.16 6.94 -14.25
N ASN A 364 -6.85 6.94 -15.40
CA ASN A 364 -8.24 6.47 -15.55
C ASN A 364 -8.40 4.93 -15.68
N LYS A 365 -7.30 4.16 -15.68
CA LYS A 365 -7.21 2.67 -15.73
C LYS A 365 -6.43 2.06 -14.53
N THR A 366 -5.65 2.84 -13.79
CA THR A 366 -5.24 2.67 -12.39
C THR A 366 -6.34 3.17 -11.47
N THR A 367 -7.45 3.66 -12.03
CA THR A 367 -8.79 3.45 -11.49
C THR A 367 -9.40 2.10 -11.93
N TYR A 368 -8.61 1.10 -12.34
CA TYR A 368 -8.88 -0.28 -11.88
C TYR A 368 -8.33 -0.43 -10.48
N ILE A 369 -9.04 0.30 -9.66
CA ILE A 369 -9.31 -0.05 -8.32
C ILE A 369 -10.32 -1.22 -8.43
N PRO A 370 -10.17 -2.34 -7.69
CA PRO A 370 -11.29 -3.25 -7.47
C PRO A 370 -12.53 -2.39 -7.11
N PRO A 371 -13.78 -2.76 -7.41
CA PRO A 371 -14.96 -1.96 -7.07
C PRO A 371 -15.08 -1.53 -5.58
N GLU A 372 -14.13 -1.92 -4.73
CA GLU A 372 -13.94 -1.66 -3.31
C GLU A 372 -13.06 -0.45 -2.95
N LEU A 373 -12.39 0.27 -3.87
CA LEU A 373 -11.47 1.38 -3.49
C LEU A 373 -11.65 2.71 -4.28
N SER A 374 -12.54 2.80 -5.30
CA SER A 374 -12.72 4.00 -6.15
C SER A 374 -13.86 4.89 -5.71
N ALA A 375 -14.65 4.42 -4.76
CA ALA A 375 -15.34 5.31 -3.85
C ALA A 375 -14.39 5.58 -2.68
N ASN A 376 -14.24 6.84 -2.30
CA ASN A 376 -13.64 7.33 -1.04
C ASN A 376 -12.25 7.96 -1.13
N LEU A 377 -12.20 9.13 -1.77
CA LEU A 377 -11.38 10.23 -1.24
C LEU A 377 -12.20 11.43 -0.72
N ASN A 378 -13.53 11.42 -0.90
CA ASN A 378 -14.45 12.35 -0.22
C ASN A 378 -15.53 11.68 0.65
N ASP A 379 -15.65 10.35 0.65
CA ASP A 379 -16.64 9.59 1.45
C ASP A 379 -15.97 8.69 2.50
N LYS A 380 -15.09 9.24 3.34
CA LYS A 380 -14.84 8.62 4.65
C LYS A 380 -16.01 8.97 5.57
N LEU A 381 -17.14 8.26 5.42
CA LEU A 381 -18.13 7.94 6.46
C LEU A 381 -19.31 7.14 5.85
N ILE A 382 -19.07 5.90 5.40
CA ILE A 382 -20.14 4.89 5.40
C ILE A 382 -19.78 3.86 6.46
N PRO A 383 -20.52 3.80 7.59
CA PRO A 383 -20.24 2.84 8.65
C PRO A 383 -20.49 1.42 8.13
N ARG A 384 -19.60 0.49 8.45
CA ARG A 384 -19.89 -0.95 8.32
C ARG A 384 -21.17 -1.22 9.12
N PRO A 385 -22.20 -1.85 8.53
CA PRO A 385 -23.41 -2.14 9.26
C PRO A 385 -23.05 -3.01 10.47
N THR A 386 -23.36 -2.48 11.64
CA THR A 386 -23.23 -3.13 12.93
C THR A 386 -24.03 -4.43 12.91
N LEU A 387 -23.68 -5.39 13.78
CA LEU A 387 -24.48 -6.62 13.92
C LEU A 387 -25.95 -6.32 14.27
N ARG A 388 -26.23 -5.16 14.88
CA ARG A 388 -27.59 -4.66 15.13
C ARG A 388 -28.31 -4.30 13.83
N GLU A 389 -27.66 -3.59 12.93
CA GLU A 389 -28.22 -3.25 11.61
C GLU A 389 -28.41 -4.50 10.74
N LEU A 390 -27.48 -5.46 10.80
CA LEU A 390 -27.62 -6.75 10.11
C LEU A 390 -28.76 -7.60 10.69
N ARG A 391 -28.90 -7.61 12.02
CA ARG A 391 -30.04 -8.24 12.70
C ARG A 391 -31.36 -7.63 12.23
N GLN A 392 -31.47 -6.31 12.23
CA GLN A 392 -32.68 -5.62 11.77
C GLN A 392 -33.00 -5.94 10.31
N ARG A 393 -31.99 -5.99 9.43
CA ARG A 393 -32.18 -6.35 8.02
C ARG A 393 -32.68 -7.79 7.87
N LEU A 394 -32.05 -8.75 8.54
CA LEU A 394 -32.49 -10.15 8.52
C LEU A 394 -33.90 -10.34 9.10
N GLU A 395 -34.24 -9.59 10.15
CA GLU A 395 -35.56 -9.58 10.76
C GLU A 395 -36.63 -8.97 9.83
N GLN A 396 -36.26 -8.02 8.98
CA GLN A 396 -37.18 -7.36 8.04
C GLN A 396 -37.32 -8.11 6.71
N GLN A 397 -36.23 -8.70 6.20
CA GLN A 397 -36.17 -9.25 4.84
C GLN A 397 -36.74 -10.66 4.73
N PHE A 398 -36.60 -11.47 5.78
CA PHE A 398 -37.01 -12.87 5.76
C PHE A 398 -38.11 -13.12 6.77
N ASP A 399 -39.03 -14.05 6.51
CA ASP A 399 -39.87 -14.66 7.55
C ASP A 399 -39.17 -15.89 8.15
N ASP A 400 -39.79 -16.58 9.11
CA ASP A 400 -39.15 -17.72 9.79
C ASP A 400 -38.78 -18.87 8.82
N PRO A 401 -39.67 -19.31 7.89
CA PRO A 401 -39.30 -20.28 6.86
C PRO A 401 -38.28 -19.74 5.85
N GLY A 402 -38.33 -18.44 5.55
CA GLY A 402 -37.36 -17.78 4.67
C GLY A 402 -35.95 -17.76 5.24
N ILE A 403 -35.79 -17.58 6.55
CA ILE A 403 -34.50 -17.72 7.24
C ILE A 403 -33.97 -19.15 7.16
N ASP A 404 -34.84 -20.16 7.30
CA ASP A 404 -34.43 -21.57 7.17
C ASP A 404 -33.92 -21.87 5.75
N ALA A 405 -34.66 -21.45 4.72
CA ALA A 405 -34.25 -21.65 3.33
C ALA A 405 -32.96 -20.88 2.99
N PHE A 406 -32.87 -19.61 3.39
CA PHE A 406 -31.69 -18.79 3.18
C PHE A 406 -30.44 -19.40 3.84
N CYS A 407 -30.57 -19.87 5.08
CA CYS A 407 -29.45 -20.46 5.80
C CYS A 407 -29.07 -21.81 5.18
N LEU A 408 -30.03 -22.65 4.79
CA LEU A 408 -29.78 -23.92 4.11
C LEU A 408 -29.03 -23.74 2.77
N ASP A 409 -29.42 -22.75 1.96
CA ASP A 409 -28.86 -22.54 0.62
C ASP A 409 -27.46 -21.93 0.64
N TYR A 410 -27.17 -21.06 1.61
CA TYR A 410 -25.95 -20.24 1.61
C TYR A 410 -25.01 -20.49 2.79
N PHE A 411 -25.51 -21.10 3.85
CA PHE A 411 -24.78 -21.34 5.09
C PHE A 411 -25.14 -22.72 5.69
N PRO A 412 -24.94 -23.83 4.95
CA PRO A 412 -25.35 -25.17 5.41
C PRO A 412 -24.73 -25.54 6.77
N ASP A 413 -23.47 -25.16 7.02
CA ASP A 413 -22.79 -25.38 8.30
C ASP A 413 -23.42 -24.61 9.48
N ILE A 414 -24.10 -23.49 9.19
CA ILE A 414 -24.85 -22.71 10.18
C ILE A 414 -26.25 -23.31 10.34
N TYR A 415 -26.88 -23.73 9.24
CA TYR A 415 -28.19 -24.35 9.25
C TYR A 415 -28.21 -25.63 10.10
N ASP A 416 -27.15 -26.43 10.07
CA ASP A 416 -26.99 -27.63 10.91
C ASP A 416 -27.04 -27.33 12.42
N LYS A 417 -26.86 -26.07 12.82
CA LYS A 417 -26.97 -25.62 14.22
C LYS A 417 -28.40 -25.24 14.61
N PHE A 418 -29.34 -25.23 13.67
CA PHE A 418 -30.75 -24.93 13.96
C PHE A 418 -31.42 -26.14 14.61
N SER A 419 -32.09 -25.91 15.74
CA SER A 419 -32.84 -26.95 16.44
C SER A 419 -34.33 -26.89 16.13
N ARG A 420 -35.01 -28.02 16.25
CA ARG A 420 -36.44 -28.12 15.97
C ARG A 420 -37.23 -27.23 16.94
N GLY A 421 -37.95 -26.25 16.41
CA GLY A 421 -38.72 -25.27 17.20
C GLY A 421 -37.95 -24.01 17.59
N MET A 422 -36.72 -23.83 17.10
CA MET A 422 -35.96 -22.58 17.27
C MET A 422 -36.71 -21.42 16.61
N ARG A 423 -36.79 -20.29 17.32
CA ARG A 423 -37.46 -19.08 16.82
C ARG A 423 -36.57 -18.31 15.85
N LYS A 424 -37.18 -17.51 14.97
CA LYS A 424 -36.50 -16.67 13.98
C LYS A 424 -35.38 -15.79 14.58
N ASP A 425 -35.62 -15.15 15.72
CA ASP A 425 -34.65 -14.31 16.42
C ASP A 425 -33.42 -15.11 16.91
N GLU A 426 -33.65 -16.35 17.34
CA GLU A 426 -32.61 -17.29 17.77
C GLU A 426 -31.78 -17.75 16.56
N LYS A 427 -32.42 -18.08 15.43
CA LYS A 427 -31.76 -18.43 14.17
C LYS A 427 -30.87 -17.30 13.64
N ILE A 428 -31.39 -16.07 13.63
CA ILE A 428 -30.62 -14.88 13.23
C ILE A 428 -29.43 -14.66 14.16
N THR A 429 -29.58 -14.94 15.46
CA THR A 429 -28.47 -14.86 16.42
C THR A 429 -27.38 -15.87 16.09
N VAL A 430 -27.73 -17.10 15.70
CA VAL A 430 -26.78 -18.13 15.30
C VAL A 430 -26.02 -17.72 14.02
N ILE A 431 -26.72 -17.16 13.02
CA ILE A 431 -26.09 -16.63 11.79
C ILE A 431 -25.10 -15.51 12.11
N LEU A 432 -25.50 -14.54 12.94
CA LEU A 432 -24.67 -13.38 13.27
C LEU A 432 -23.48 -13.74 14.19
N ASP A 433 -23.63 -14.72 15.09
CA ASP A 433 -22.52 -15.22 15.90
C ASP A 433 -21.47 -15.92 15.05
N ASP A 434 -21.88 -16.65 14.03
CA ASP A 434 -20.97 -17.28 13.07
C ASP A 434 -20.25 -16.24 12.20
N CYS A 435 -20.99 -15.25 11.66
CA CYS A 435 -20.42 -14.13 10.92
C CYS A 435 -19.45 -13.29 11.77
N ARG A 436 -19.69 -13.17 13.08
CA ARG A 436 -18.77 -12.51 14.01
C ARG A 436 -17.43 -13.25 14.12
N ARG A 437 -17.41 -14.58 13.93
CA ARG A 437 -16.22 -15.43 14.07
C ARG A 437 -15.53 -15.71 12.73
N SER A 438 -16.24 -15.58 11.61
CA SER A 438 -15.73 -15.81 10.26
C SER A 438 -15.94 -14.57 9.38
N PRO A 439 -14.87 -13.79 9.11
CA PRO A 439 -14.93 -12.64 8.21
C PRO A 439 -15.44 -12.99 6.81
N GLU A 440 -15.18 -14.21 6.35
CA GLU A 440 -15.69 -14.72 5.08
C GLU A 440 -17.21 -14.91 5.11
N ASN A 441 -17.77 -15.46 6.20
CA ASN A 441 -19.22 -15.64 6.32
C ASN A 441 -19.93 -14.29 6.52
N TYR A 442 -19.30 -13.32 7.20
CA TYR A 442 -19.79 -11.95 7.28
C TYR A 442 -19.91 -11.28 5.90
N GLN A 443 -18.87 -11.39 5.07
CA GLN A 443 -18.90 -10.84 3.71
C GLN A 443 -19.90 -11.58 2.82
N LYS A 444 -19.99 -12.91 2.94
CA LYS A 444 -21.02 -13.70 2.24
C LYS A 444 -22.44 -13.29 2.65
N LEU A 445 -22.68 -13.02 3.94
CA LEU A 445 -23.98 -12.58 4.43
C LEU A 445 -24.34 -11.21 3.85
N LEU A 446 -23.43 -10.23 3.95
CA LEU A 446 -23.61 -8.89 3.38
C LEU A 446 -23.96 -8.93 1.90
N ALA A 447 -23.19 -9.67 1.10
CA ALA A 447 -23.40 -9.78 -0.34
C ALA A 447 -24.78 -10.37 -0.74
N ARG A 448 -25.49 -11.03 0.19
CA ARG A 448 -26.78 -11.67 -0.06
C ARG A 448 -27.98 -10.96 0.53
N ILE A 449 -27.79 -10.13 1.55
CA ILE A 449 -28.84 -9.29 2.13
C ILE A 449 -28.87 -7.87 1.54
N GLU A 450 -27.85 -7.49 0.74
CA GLU A 450 -27.77 -6.21 0.03
C GLU A 450 -28.27 -6.27 -1.43
N LYS A 451 -28.80 -7.43 -1.86
CA LYS A 451 -29.64 -7.57 -3.06
C LYS A 451 -31.11 -7.60 -2.66
#